data_AF-A0A7C8EVM9-F1
#
_entry.id   AF-A0A7C8EVM9-F1
#
_cell.length_a   1.000
_cell.length_b   1.000
_cell.length_c   1.000
_cell.angle_alpha   90.00
_cell.angle_beta   90.00
_cell.angle_gamma   90.00
#
_symmetry.space_group_name_H-M   'P 1'
#
loop_
_entity.id
_entity.type
_entity.pdbx_description
1 polymer ?
#
loop_
_entity_poly.entity_id
_entity_poly.type
_entity_poly.pdbx_seq_one_letter_code
_entity_poly.pdbx_strand_id
1 'polypeptide(L)'
;MDKPAGWQNPGTFLSRKQMLVVWLLSTAAVLLLMAVVLRAQREIAQYHPSAFESAARKALASGAFDRAVRITTGAVQSDSLARPGHIGKALLLRAEGQAGRGAVVEALEDLEACAARWRDAPWDARPADLAELRTVAVELALRVVSAEPEDALRALSAAGRGAGEFVEYLYKLKELLPEDAKSRLWPEEPFLVIEDFEGADAKGLVRAAETQGRTLLESRLDERVAWKGRRSAFLEVSGPAREGQSWYALPTRVALSRLPFALRLWVREEHASSTSVRLAYWFETAHASAGTVDGPTRELGDGWELFDIRRDFGDERREWAEKEGYPVADGTITSLVLAVEGGANRFWLDRVEVYLPDNEKPM
;
A
#
# COMPACT_ATOMS: atom_id res chain seq x y z
N MET A 1 -26.37 -56.88 -67.86
CA MET A 1 -26.80 -56.40 -66.54
C MET A 1 -25.63 -56.62 -65.60
N ASP A 2 -24.81 -55.58 -65.47
CA ASP A 2 -23.54 -55.61 -64.77
C ASP A 2 -23.76 -55.59 -63.26
N LYS A 3 -23.13 -56.54 -62.54
CA LYS A 3 -22.91 -56.41 -61.10
C LYS A 3 -21.68 -55.53 -60.90
N PRO A 4 -21.75 -54.46 -60.08
CA PRO A 4 -20.63 -53.56 -59.89
C PRO A 4 -19.47 -54.28 -59.19
N ALA A 5 -18.27 -53.92 -59.63
CA ALA A 5 -16.99 -54.38 -59.15
C ALA A 5 -16.93 -54.33 -57.61
N GLY A 6 -16.43 -55.42 -57.04
CA GLY A 6 -16.26 -55.57 -55.62
C GLY A 6 -15.42 -54.45 -55.03
N TRP A 7 -15.98 -53.79 -54.03
CA TRP A 7 -15.19 -53.13 -52.99
C TRP A 7 -14.34 -54.20 -52.30
N GLN A 8 -13.13 -54.42 -52.80
CA GLN A 8 -12.08 -55.07 -52.03
C GLN A 8 -11.71 -54.10 -50.90
N ASN A 9 -12.32 -54.27 -49.73
CA ASN A 9 -11.79 -53.68 -48.50
C ASN A 9 -10.38 -54.26 -48.29
N PRO A 10 -9.30 -53.47 -48.34
CA PRO A 10 -8.00 -53.93 -47.87
C PRO A 10 -8.02 -53.87 -46.34
N GLY A 11 -8.88 -54.67 -45.73
CA GLY A 11 -8.95 -54.84 -44.29
C GLY A 11 -7.77 -55.70 -43.85
N THR A 12 -6.60 -55.10 -43.70
CA THR A 12 -5.51 -55.70 -42.93
C THR A 12 -5.96 -55.75 -41.46
N PHE A 13 -6.70 -56.80 -41.11
CA PHE A 13 -7.08 -57.05 -39.73
C PHE A 13 -5.83 -57.45 -38.94
N LEU A 14 -5.45 -56.61 -37.97
CA LEU A 14 -4.41 -56.91 -37.01
C LEU A 14 -4.70 -58.27 -36.35
N SER A 15 -3.67 -59.11 -36.18
CA SER A 15 -3.82 -60.36 -35.42
C SER A 15 -4.24 -60.07 -33.98
N ARG A 16 -4.94 -61.00 -33.32
CA ARG A 16 -5.38 -60.84 -31.92
C ARG A 16 -4.27 -60.39 -30.97
N LYS A 17 -3.03 -60.86 -31.20
CA LYS A 17 -1.84 -60.45 -30.43
C LYS A 17 -1.46 -58.99 -30.69
N GLN A 18 -1.43 -58.57 -31.96
CA GLN A 18 -1.17 -57.17 -32.31
C GLN A 18 -2.28 -56.24 -31.78
N MET A 19 -3.53 -56.68 -31.85
CA MET A 19 -4.66 -55.92 -31.32
C MET A 19 -4.56 -55.75 -29.80
N LEU A 20 -4.11 -56.79 -29.07
CA LEU A 20 -3.86 -56.73 -27.62
C LEU A 20 -2.68 -55.81 -27.28
N VAL A 21 -1.60 -55.84 -28.05
CA VAL A 21 -0.45 -54.93 -27.89
C VAL A 21 -0.86 -53.48 -28.15
N VAL A 22 -1.58 -53.21 -29.23
CA VAL A 22 -2.11 -51.87 -29.54
C VAL A 22 -3.05 -51.38 -28.45
N TRP A 23 -3.92 -52.25 -27.92
CA TRP A 23 -4.81 -51.92 -26.81
C TRP A 23 -4.03 -51.54 -25.55
N LEU A 24 -3.05 -52.36 -25.14
CA LEU A 24 -2.19 -52.08 -23.98
C LEU A 24 -1.41 -50.78 -24.14
N LEU A 25 -0.80 -50.54 -25.30
CA LEU A 25 -0.07 -49.31 -25.59
C LEU A 25 -0.98 -48.08 -25.57
N SER A 26 -2.20 -48.20 -26.13
CA SER A 26 -3.18 -47.11 -26.12
C SER A 26 -3.65 -46.80 -24.70
N THR A 27 -3.95 -47.82 -23.88
CA THR A 27 -4.33 -47.64 -22.49
C THR A 27 -3.19 -47.01 -21.67
N ALA A 28 -1.95 -47.47 -21.85
CA ALA A 28 -0.79 -46.88 -21.18
C ALA A 28 -0.57 -45.42 -21.58
N ALA A 29 -0.71 -45.09 -22.87
CA ALA A 29 -0.62 -43.72 -23.37
C ALA A 29 -1.71 -42.80 -22.79
N VAL A 30 -2.97 -43.29 -22.71
CA VAL A 30 -4.08 -42.55 -22.09
C VAL A 30 -3.83 -42.34 -20.60
N LEU A 31 -3.37 -43.35 -19.87
CA LEU A 31 -3.05 -43.21 -18.44
C LEU A 31 -1.91 -42.22 -18.21
N LEU A 32 -0.86 -42.25 -19.04
CA LEU A 32 0.24 -41.29 -18.99
C LEU A 32 -0.28 -39.86 -19.25
N LEU A 33 -1.11 -39.68 -20.28
CA LEU A 33 -1.73 -38.39 -20.60
C LEU A 33 -2.60 -37.89 -19.44
N MET A 34 -3.42 -38.76 -18.84
CA MET A 34 -4.22 -38.41 -17.66
C MET A 34 -3.34 -38.02 -16.47
N ALA A 35 -2.22 -38.71 -16.23
CA ALA A 35 -1.28 -38.35 -15.17
C ALA A 35 -0.63 -36.99 -15.41
N VAL A 36 -0.27 -36.67 -16.65
CA VAL A 36 0.25 -35.35 -17.05
C VAL A 36 -0.81 -34.26 -16.88
N VAL A 37 -2.05 -34.50 -17.34
CA VAL A 37 -3.16 -33.54 -17.19
C VAL A 37 -3.48 -33.31 -15.72
N LEU A 38 -3.54 -34.37 -14.89
CA LEU A 38 -3.77 -34.24 -13.45
C LEU A 38 -2.63 -33.47 -12.76
N ARG A 39 -1.38 -33.69 -13.18
CA ARG A 39 -0.24 -32.93 -12.68
C ARG A 39 -0.36 -31.45 -13.07
N ALA A 40 -0.64 -31.17 -14.34
CA ALA A 40 -0.82 -29.81 -14.85
C ALA A 40 -2.00 -29.12 -14.14
N GLN A 41 -3.13 -29.80 -13.95
CA GLN A 41 -4.27 -29.28 -13.20
C GLN A 41 -3.92 -29.00 -11.74
N ARG A 42 -3.13 -29.84 -11.07
CA ARG A 42 -2.67 -29.58 -9.69
C ARG A 42 -1.69 -28.42 -9.61
N GLU A 43 -0.86 -28.23 -10.61
CA GLU A 43 0.04 -27.07 -10.69
C GLU A 43 -0.76 -25.80 -10.97
N ILE A 44 -1.71 -25.81 -11.91
CA ILE A 44 -2.57 -24.67 -12.23
C ILE A 44 -3.53 -24.31 -11.08
N ALA A 45 -4.10 -25.32 -10.42
CA ALA A 45 -5.05 -25.12 -9.33
C ALA A 45 -4.43 -24.37 -8.13
N GLN A 46 -3.10 -24.44 -7.95
CA GLN A 46 -2.42 -23.68 -6.90
C GLN A 46 -2.46 -22.17 -7.13
N TYR A 47 -2.73 -21.71 -8.35
CA TYR A 47 -2.89 -20.29 -8.66
C TYR A 47 -4.36 -19.84 -8.58
N HIS A 48 -5.30 -20.73 -8.28
CA HIS A 48 -6.72 -20.38 -8.20
C HIS A 48 -7.05 -19.58 -6.91
N PRO A 49 -7.99 -18.61 -6.93
CA PRO A 49 -8.38 -17.80 -5.76
C PRO A 49 -8.69 -18.55 -4.48
N SER A 50 -9.33 -19.70 -4.62
CA SER A 50 -9.71 -20.53 -3.48
C SER A 50 -8.57 -21.37 -2.90
N ALA A 51 -7.40 -21.44 -3.56
CA ALA A 51 -6.34 -22.38 -3.21
C ALA A 51 -4.95 -21.73 -3.02
N PHE A 52 -4.70 -20.55 -3.62
CA PHE A 52 -3.37 -19.93 -3.57
C PHE A 52 -2.93 -19.61 -2.15
N GLU A 53 -3.81 -19.10 -1.29
CA GLU A 53 -3.46 -18.73 0.09
C GLU A 53 -2.94 -19.96 0.87
N SER A 54 -3.69 -21.06 0.84
CA SER A 54 -3.29 -22.31 1.50
C SER A 54 -1.99 -22.87 0.93
N ALA A 55 -1.82 -22.84 -0.39
CA ALA A 55 -0.62 -23.33 -1.05
C ALA A 55 0.62 -22.47 -0.74
N ALA A 56 0.47 -21.14 -0.75
CA ALA A 56 1.52 -20.18 -0.40
C ALA A 56 1.93 -20.31 1.07
N ARG A 57 0.97 -20.36 2.01
CA ARG A 57 1.25 -20.56 3.43
C ARG A 57 1.97 -21.87 3.71
N LYS A 58 1.58 -22.97 3.04
CA LYS A 58 2.29 -24.25 3.16
C LYS A 58 3.74 -24.15 2.64
N ALA A 59 3.97 -23.38 1.58
CA ALA A 59 5.31 -23.15 1.07
C ALA A 59 6.15 -22.30 2.04
N LEU A 60 5.59 -21.21 2.60
CA LEU A 60 6.23 -20.38 3.62
C LEU A 60 6.61 -21.20 4.87
N ALA A 61 5.65 -21.96 5.41
CA ALA A 61 5.87 -22.80 6.59
C ALA A 61 6.91 -23.92 6.39
N SER A 62 7.18 -24.31 5.14
CA SER A 62 8.22 -25.31 4.81
C SER A 62 9.55 -24.68 4.37
N GLY A 63 9.69 -23.35 4.46
CA GLY A 63 10.87 -22.62 4.01
C GLY A 63 11.06 -22.62 2.48
N ALA A 64 10.05 -23.05 1.72
CA ALA A 64 10.08 -23.08 0.26
C ALA A 64 9.73 -21.71 -0.33
N PHE A 65 10.53 -20.70 -0.01
CA PHE A 65 10.22 -19.30 -0.30
C PHE A 65 10.09 -18.98 -1.80
N ASP A 66 10.97 -19.52 -2.65
CA ASP A 66 10.86 -19.37 -4.11
C ASP A 66 9.50 -19.88 -4.63
N ARG A 67 9.00 -20.97 -4.05
CA ARG A 67 7.71 -21.54 -4.40
C ARG A 67 6.57 -20.63 -3.94
N ALA A 68 6.66 -20.08 -2.72
CA ALA A 68 5.67 -19.13 -2.21
C ALA A 68 5.57 -17.92 -3.14
N VAL A 69 6.70 -17.30 -3.49
CA VAL A 69 6.78 -16.14 -4.40
C VAL A 69 6.22 -16.44 -5.78
N ARG A 70 6.48 -17.63 -6.33
CA ARG A 70 5.92 -18.04 -7.63
C ARG A 70 4.41 -18.20 -7.58
N ILE A 71 3.87 -18.82 -6.52
CA ILE A 71 2.42 -18.99 -6.33
C ILE A 71 1.73 -17.63 -6.23
N THR A 72 2.25 -16.75 -5.38
CA THR A 72 1.65 -15.42 -5.16
C THR A 72 1.82 -14.52 -6.37
N THR A 73 2.93 -14.59 -7.11
CA THR A 73 3.08 -13.87 -8.39
C THR A 73 2.05 -14.32 -9.41
N GLY A 74 1.83 -15.62 -9.57
CA GLY A 74 0.77 -16.13 -10.44
C GLY A 74 -0.63 -15.65 -9.99
N ALA A 75 -0.84 -15.55 -8.68
CA ALA A 75 -2.10 -15.02 -8.13
C ALA A 75 -2.29 -13.51 -8.39
N VAL A 76 -1.22 -12.71 -8.32
CA VAL A 76 -1.27 -11.28 -8.66
C VAL A 76 -1.51 -11.06 -10.16
N GLN A 77 -0.98 -11.93 -11.01
CA GLN A 77 -1.03 -11.76 -12.48
C GLN A 77 -2.32 -12.27 -13.14
N SER A 78 -3.08 -13.16 -12.51
CA SER A 78 -4.24 -13.74 -13.21
C SER A 78 -5.45 -12.80 -13.18
N ASP A 79 -5.99 -12.43 -14.34
CA ASP A 79 -7.18 -11.56 -14.45
C ASP A 79 -8.45 -12.17 -13.82
N SER A 80 -8.57 -13.50 -13.77
CA SER A 80 -9.70 -14.21 -13.14
C SER A 80 -9.71 -14.12 -11.61
N LEU A 81 -8.63 -13.57 -11.02
CA LEU A 81 -8.45 -13.28 -9.60
C LEU A 81 -8.80 -11.85 -9.21
N ALA A 82 -9.29 -11.03 -10.14
CA ALA A 82 -9.77 -9.67 -9.89
C ALA A 82 -11.03 -9.59 -8.99
N ARG A 83 -11.22 -10.54 -8.06
CA ARG A 83 -11.93 -10.24 -6.83
C ARG A 83 -11.03 -9.28 -6.03
N PRO A 84 -11.49 -8.04 -5.82
CA PRO A 84 -10.70 -6.96 -5.22
C PRO A 84 -9.89 -7.39 -3.96
N GLY A 85 -10.47 -8.25 -3.11
CA GLY A 85 -9.90 -8.77 -1.87
C GLY A 85 -8.61 -9.63 -1.96
N HIS A 86 -8.37 -10.36 -3.04
CA HIS A 86 -7.29 -11.37 -3.05
C HIS A 86 -5.90 -10.80 -3.38
N ILE A 87 -5.84 -9.68 -4.10
CA ILE A 87 -4.57 -9.09 -4.56
C ILE A 87 -3.73 -8.62 -3.36
N GLY A 88 -4.33 -7.88 -2.42
CA GLY A 88 -3.61 -7.45 -1.21
C GLY A 88 -3.05 -8.63 -0.41
N LYS A 89 -3.85 -9.70 -0.27
CA LYS A 89 -3.37 -10.91 0.41
C LYS A 89 -2.22 -11.59 -0.32
N ALA A 90 -2.28 -11.68 -1.65
CA ALA A 90 -1.20 -12.26 -2.45
C ALA A 90 0.08 -11.44 -2.33
N LEU A 91 -0.02 -10.10 -2.33
CA LEU A 91 1.12 -9.19 -2.13
C LEU A 91 1.75 -9.38 -0.74
N LEU A 92 0.94 -9.42 0.33
CA LEU A 92 1.44 -9.67 1.68
C LEU A 92 2.22 -10.99 1.79
N LEU A 93 1.65 -12.09 1.27
CA LEU A 93 2.32 -13.40 1.29
C LEU A 93 3.56 -13.44 0.38
N ARG A 94 3.56 -12.65 -0.71
CA ARG A 94 4.74 -12.49 -1.56
C ARG A 94 5.84 -11.74 -0.83
N ALA A 95 5.51 -10.65 -0.12
CA ALA A 95 6.45 -9.91 0.71
C ALA A 95 7.13 -10.81 1.75
N GLU A 96 6.36 -11.65 2.45
CA GLU A 96 6.90 -12.64 3.40
C GLU A 96 7.85 -13.63 2.72
N GLY A 97 7.47 -14.12 1.53
CA GLY A 97 8.31 -14.99 0.71
C GLY A 97 9.61 -14.33 0.26
N GLN A 98 9.55 -13.08 -0.20
CA GLN A 98 10.72 -12.30 -0.60
C GLN A 98 11.65 -12.03 0.59
N ALA A 99 11.07 -11.64 1.73
CA ALA A 99 11.82 -11.48 2.97
C ALA A 99 12.53 -12.79 3.37
N GLY A 100 11.86 -13.94 3.27
CA GLY A 100 12.45 -15.26 3.52
C GLY A 100 13.64 -15.61 2.61
N ARG A 101 13.68 -15.07 1.38
CA ARG A 101 14.80 -15.22 0.42
C ARG A 101 15.94 -14.24 0.67
N GLY A 102 15.76 -13.27 1.57
CA GLY A 102 16.68 -12.14 1.75
C GLY A 102 16.53 -11.03 0.70
N ALA A 103 15.48 -11.09 -0.12
CA ALA A 103 15.16 -10.07 -1.13
C ALA A 103 14.39 -8.91 -0.46
N VAL A 104 15.11 -8.08 0.30
CA VAL A 104 14.53 -7.03 1.17
C VAL A 104 13.81 -5.96 0.34
N VAL A 105 14.42 -5.49 -0.75
CA VAL A 105 13.86 -4.42 -1.59
C VAL A 105 12.53 -4.87 -2.18
N GLU A 106 12.47 -6.06 -2.76
CA GLU A 106 11.26 -6.63 -3.33
C GLU A 106 10.19 -6.93 -2.27
N ALA A 107 10.61 -7.31 -1.06
CA ALA A 107 9.68 -7.49 0.06
C ALA A 107 9.02 -6.17 0.47
N LEU A 108 9.78 -5.08 0.52
CA LEU A 108 9.27 -3.74 0.81
C LEU A 108 8.32 -3.25 -0.26
N GLU A 109 8.68 -3.40 -1.54
CA GLU A 109 7.81 -3.03 -2.67
C GLU A 109 6.46 -3.75 -2.61
N ASP A 110 6.47 -5.06 -2.31
CA ASP A 110 5.24 -5.85 -2.18
C ASP A 110 4.41 -5.43 -0.96
N LEU A 111 5.06 -5.10 0.16
CA LEU A 111 4.41 -4.65 1.38
C LEU A 111 3.75 -3.28 1.19
N GLU A 112 4.46 -2.34 0.55
CA GLU A 112 3.96 -1.01 0.19
C GLU A 112 2.80 -1.11 -0.80
N ALA A 113 2.90 -1.97 -1.82
CA ALA A 113 1.80 -2.22 -2.75
C ALA A 113 0.57 -2.84 -2.06
N CYS A 114 0.77 -3.76 -1.12
CA CYS A 114 -0.30 -4.31 -0.28
C CYS A 114 -1.00 -3.20 0.52
N ALA A 115 -0.20 -2.35 1.19
CA ALA A 115 -0.70 -1.24 1.98
C ALA A 115 -1.50 -0.24 1.14
N ALA A 116 -0.97 0.17 -0.01
CA ALA A 116 -1.67 1.06 -0.94
C ALA A 116 -3.00 0.47 -1.41
N ARG A 117 -3.03 -0.84 -1.69
CA ARG A 117 -4.25 -1.55 -2.12
C ARG A 117 -5.35 -1.50 -1.06
N TRP A 118 -5.00 -1.77 0.19
CA TRP A 118 -5.95 -1.76 1.31
C TRP A 118 -6.29 -0.35 1.79
N ARG A 119 -5.39 0.64 1.64
CA ARG A 119 -5.72 2.06 1.83
C ARG A 119 -6.80 2.51 0.84
N ASP A 120 -6.71 2.07 -0.41
CA ASP A 120 -7.66 2.45 -1.47
C ASP A 120 -8.99 1.70 -1.40
N ALA A 121 -8.97 0.44 -0.91
CA ALA A 121 -10.14 -0.40 -0.72
C ALA A 121 -10.09 -1.10 0.64
N PRO A 122 -10.39 -0.41 1.74
CA PRO A 122 -10.24 -0.96 3.10
C PRO A 122 -11.15 -2.16 3.36
N TRP A 123 -12.29 -2.26 2.67
CA TRP A 123 -13.21 -3.42 2.74
C TRP A 123 -12.62 -4.72 2.18
N ASP A 124 -11.49 -4.66 1.45
CA ASP A 124 -10.78 -5.82 0.92
C ASP A 124 -9.88 -6.51 1.95
N ALA A 125 -9.61 -5.86 3.09
CA ALA A 125 -8.78 -6.39 4.17
C ALA A 125 -9.64 -6.89 5.34
N ARG A 126 -9.39 -8.13 5.80
CA ARG A 126 -9.99 -8.62 7.06
C ARG A 126 -9.13 -8.17 8.24
N PRO A 127 -9.68 -8.05 9.46
CA PRO A 127 -8.89 -7.73 10.65
C PRO A 127 -7.67 -8.66 10.87
N ALA A 128 -7.82 -9.94 10.54
CA ALA A 128 -6.72 -10.91 10.60
C ALA A 128 -5.60 -10.60 9.58
N ASP A 129 -5.95 -10.12 8.39
CA ASP A 129 -4.98 -9.73 7.37
C ASP A 129 -4.22 -8.47 7.77
N LEU A 130 -4.89 -7.51 8.40
CA LEU A 130 -4.26 -6.29 8.94
C LEU A 130 -3.30 -6.62 10.11
N ALA A 131 -3.67 -7.56 10.98
CA ALA A 131 -2.79 -8.04 12.04
C ALA A 131 -1.55 -8.77 11.47
N GLU A 132 -1.74 -9.56 10.42
CA GLU A 132 -0.65 -10.25 9.72
C GLU A 132 0.29 -9.26 9.02
N LEU A 133 -0.25 -8.23 8.36
CA LEU A 133 0.54 -7.14 7.76
C LEU A 133 1.46 -6.47 8.79
N ARG A 134 0.92 -6.12 9.96
CA ARG A 134 1.71 -5.53 11.06
C ARG A 134 2.81 -6.47 11.54
N THR A 135 2.54 -7.78 11.61
CA THR A 135 3.51 -8.78 12.04
C THR A 135 4.66 -8.89 11.04
N VAL A 136 4.34 -9.08 9.75
CA VAL A 136 5.33 -9.16 8.67
C VAL A 136 6.17 -7.89 8.59
N ALA A 137 5.55 -6.72 8.72
CA ALA A 137 6.26 -5.44 8.72
C ALA A 137 7.25 -5.29 9.88
N VAL A 138 6.84 -5.67 11.10
CA VAL A 138 7.72 -5.63 12.28
C VAL A 138 8.88 -6.61 12.13
N GLU A 139 8.62 -7.85 11.68
CA GLU A 139 9.66 -8.86 11.45
C GLU A 139 10.69 -8.40 10.40
N LEU A 140 10.21 -7.81 9.30
CA LEU A 140 11.07 -7.26 8.25
C LEU A 140 11.88 -6.06 8.79
N ALA A 141 11.23 -5.14 9.50
CA ALA A 141 11.88 -3.97 10.08
C ALA A 141 12.99 -4.36 11.06
N LEU A 142 12.73 -5.28 12.00
CA LEU A 142 13.71 -5.75 12.97
C LEU A 142 14.89 -6.47 12.31
N ARG A 143 14.69 -7.11 11.15
CA ARG A 143 15.76 -7.75 10.40
C ARG A 143 16.73 -6.73 9.78
N VAL A 144 16.22 -5.57 9.36
CA VAL A 144 17.01 -4.62 8.55
C VAL A 144 17.42 -3.36 9.31
N VAL A 145 16.78 -3.02 10.44
CA VAL A 145 17.00 -1.77 11.19
C VAL A 145 18.46 -1.49 11.58
N SER A 146 19.26 -2.54 11.76
CA SER A 146 20.68 -2.40 12.11
C SER A 146 21.56 -1.90 10.95
N ALA A 147 21.19 -2.24 9.72
CA ALA A 147 21.93 -1.89 8.50
C ALA A 147 21.25 -0.73 7.75
N GLU A 148 19.93 -0.83 7.57
CA GLU A 148 19.10 0.04 6.75
C GLU A 148 17.90 0.54 7.57
N PRO A 149 18.07 1.55 8.46
CA PRO A 149 17.00 2.06 9.32
C PRO A 149 15.86 2.70 8.51
N GLU A 150 16.16 3.29 7.35
CA GLU A 150 15.14 3.87 6.47
C GLU A 150 14.21 2.79 5.90
N ASP A 151 14.75 1.66 5.45
CA ASP A 151 13.97 0.52 4.97
C ASP A 151 13.13 -0.12 6.09
N ALA A 152 13.67 -0.17 7.31
CA ALA A 152 12.89 -0.59 8.47
C ALA A 152 11.71 0.36 8.74
N LEU A 153 11.94 1.68 8.67
CA LEU A 153 10.88 2.68 8.83
C LEU A 153 9.84 2.58 7.70
N ARG A 154 10.26 2.32 6.46
CA ARG A 154 9.35 2.09 5.32
C ARG A 154 8.45 0.88 5.55
N ALA A 155 8.99 -0.23 6.05
CA ALA A 155 8.19 -1.41 6.38
C ALA A 155 7.11 -1.11 7.43
N LEU A 156 7.49 -0.46 8.53
CA LEU A 156 6.55 -0.07 9.59
C LEU A 156 5.50 0.93 9.08
N SER A 157 5.92 1.91 8.29
CA SER A 157 5.05 2.91 7.69
C SER A 157 4.02 2.29 6.74
N ALA A 158 4.42 1.28 5.96
CA ALA A 158 3.52 0.53 5.09
C ALA A 158 2.43 -0.19 5.90
N ALA A 159 2.78 -0.83 7.02
CA ALA A 159 1.77 -1.44 7.91
C ALA A 159 0.81 -0.41 8.52
N GLY A 160 1.31 0.79 8.88
CA GLY A 160 0.47 1.90 9.32
C GLY A 160 -0.54 2.31 8.23
N ARG A 161 -0.07 2.57 7.01
CA ARG A 161 -0.88 2.93 5.83
C ARG A 161 -1.97 1.88 5.54
N GLY A 162 -1.57 0.61 5.48
CA GLY A 162 -2.47 -0.47 5.10
C GLY A 162 -3.54 -0.79 6.14
N ALA A 163 -3.28 -0.53 7.42
CA ALA A 163 -4.21 -0.81 8.51
C ALA A 163 -5.12 0.36 8.89
N GLY A 164 -4.81 1.60 8.49
CA GLY A 164 -5.63 2.80 8.74
C GLY A 164 -5.60 3.34 10.19
N GLU A 165 -5.17 2.53 11.15
CA GLU A 165 -5.03 2.88 12.58
C GLU A 165 -3.57 3.29 12.90
N PHE A 166 -3.09 4.36 12.27
CA PHE A 166 -1.69 4.81 12.40
C PHE A 166 -1.28 5.11 13.83
N VAL A 167 -2.12 5.83 14.58
CA VAL A 167 -1.78 6.34 15.91
C VAL A 167 -1.66 5.19 16.89
N GLU A 168 -2.70 4.34 16.98
CA GLU A 168 -2.73 3.16 17.84
C GLU A 168 -1.60 2.19 17.50
N TYR A 169 -1.27 2.05 16.22
CA TYR A 169 -0.15 1.22 15.80
C TYR A 169 1.21 1.80 16.23
N LEU A 170 1.43 3.10 16.06
CA LEU A 170 2.66 3.77 16.48
C LEU A 170 2.86 3.68 18.01
N TYR A 171 1.81 3.85 18.81
CA TYR A 171 1.88 3.60 20.27
C TYR A 171 2.29 2.15 20.57
N LYS A 172 1.68 1.16 19.90
CA LYS A 172 2.07 -0.25 20.05
C LYS A 172 3.53 -0.49 19.65
N LEU A 173 4.02 0.12 18.57
CA LEU A 173 5.42 -0.01 18.17
C LEU A 173 6.37 0.60 19.21
N LYS A 174 6.01 1.75 19.81
CA LYS A 174 6.75 2.36 20.91
C LYS A 174 6.85 1.43 22.12
N GLU A 175 5.87 0.58 22.37
CA GLU A 175 5.90 -0.41 23.46
C GLU A 175 6.66 -1.68 23.08
N LEU A 176 6.48 -2.17 21.85
CA LEU A 176 6.94 -3.50 21.42
C LEU A 176 8.37 -3.53 20.88
N LEU A 177 8.85 -2.45 20.26
CA LEU A 177 10.17 -2.45 19.65
C LEU A 177 11.28 -2.49 20.72
N PRO A 178 12.41 -3.16 20.47
CA PRO A 178 13.61 -3.04 21.28
C PRO A 178 14.18 -1.61 21.31
N GLU A 179 14.83 -1.20 22.40
CA GLU A 179 15.38 0.16 22.56
C GLU A 179 16.48 0.50 21.53
N ASP A 180 17.28 -0.49 21.13
CA ASP A 180 18.27 -0.33 20.07
C ASP A 180 17.62 -0.10 18.70
N ALA A 181 16.47 -0.72 18.43
CA ALA A 181 15.69 -0.44 17.23
C ALA A 181 15.05 0.96 17.30
N LYS A 182 14.47 1.35 18.45
CA LYS A 182 13.86 2.67 18.65
C LYS A 182 14.87 3.79 18.42
N SER A 183 16.03 3.73 19.06
CA SER A 183 17.05 4.78 18.94
C SER A 183 17.61 4.93 17.51
N ARG A 184 17.57 3.88 16.69
CA ARG A 184 17.94 3.91 15.28
C ARG A 184 16.84 4.47 14.38
N LEU A 185 15.59 4.12 14.64
CA LEU A 185 14.44 4.56 13.85
C LEU A 185 14.03 6.00 14.20
N TRP A 186 14.10 6.34 15.47
CA TRP A 186 13.51 7.52 16.08
C TRP A 186 14.53 8.20 17.01
N PRO A 187 15.51 8.91 16.45
CA PRO A 187 16.54 9.58 17.25
C PRO A 187 15.97 10.74 18.09
N GLU A 188 14.83 11.30 17.68
CA GLU A 188 14.14 12.40 18.37
C GLU A 188 12.82 11.88 18.94
N GLU A 189 11.79 11.72 18.10
CA GLU A 189 10.45 11.29 18.51
C GLU A 189 9.97 10.10 17.67
N PRO A 190 9.10 9.22 18.21
CA PRO A 190 8.50 8.14 17.43
C PRO A 190 7.61 8.68 16.31
N PHE A 191 7.85 8.21 15.08
CA PHE A 191 7.05 8.62 13.92
C PHE A 191 6.86 7.49 12.90
N LEU A 192 5.81 7.62 12.08
CA LEU A 192 5.60 6.85 10.86
C LEU A 192 5.35 7.81 9.69
N VAL A 193 5.77 7.39 8.50
CA VAL A 193 5.55 8.13 7.26
C VAL A 193 4.18 7.77 6.71
N ILE A 194 3.29 8.75 6.61
CA ILE A 194 1.95 8.56 6.05
C ILE A 194 2.03 8.57 4.53
N GLU A 195 2.68 9.60 3.97
CA GLU A 195 2.94 9.72 2.54
C GLU A 195 4.43 9.97 2.33
N ASP A 196 5.05 9.12 1.52
CA ASP A 196 6.43 9.26 1.06
C ASP A 196 6.40 9.62 -0.41
N PHE A 197 6.84 10.83 -0.74
CA PHE A 197 6.76 11.33 -2.10
C PHE A 197 7.96 10.91 -2.96
N GLU A 198 8.92 10.13 -2.44
CA GLU A 198 10.01 9.53 -3.21
C GLU A 198 9.64 8.23 -3.94
N GLY A 199 8.51 7.60 -3.57
CA GLY A 199 8.12 6.26 -4.01
C GLY A 199 7.18 6.20 -5.22
N ALA A 200 6.75 4.99 -5.56
CA ALA A 200 5.76 4.71 -6.62
C ALA A 200 4.37 5.37 -6.39
N ASP A 201 4.15 5.90 -5.20
CA ASP A 201 2.93 6.59 -4.75
C ASP A 201 2.81 8.04 -5.26
N ALA A 202 3.74 8.53 -6.09
CA ALA A 202 3.55 9.76 -6.88
C ALA A 202 2.25 9.75 -7.72
N LYS A 203 1.69 8.56 -8.02
CA LYS A 203 0.36 8.40 -8.63
C LYS A 203 -0.78 8.98 -7.77
N GLY A 204 -0.64 8.97 -6.44
CA GLY A 204 -1.59 9.57 -5.51
C GLY A 204 -1.70 11.09 -5.68
N LEU A 205 -0.59 11.76 -6.02
CA LEU A 205 -0.52 13.21 -6.26
C LEU A 205 -1.24 13.63 -7.55
N VAL A 206 -1.14 12.80 -8.60
CA VAL A 206 -1.88 12.98 -9.87
C VAL A 206 -3.38 12.88 -9.62
N ARG A 207 -3.83 11.82 -8.93
CA ARG A 207 -5.25 11.61 -8.61
C ARG A 207 -5.81 12.73 -7.72
N ALA A 208 -4.99 13.23 -6.79
CA ALA A 208 -5.35 14.35 -5.93
C ALA A 208 -5.62 15.63 -6.75
N ALA A 209 -4.76 15.97 -7.71
CA ALA A 209 -4.98 17.15 -8.56
C ALA A 209 -6.28 17.08 -9.36
N GLU A 210 -6.54 15.95 -10.02
CA GLU A 210 -7.73 15.76 -10.86
C GLU A 210 -9.04 15.86 -10.05
N THR A 211 -9.09 15.25 -8.87
CA THR A 211 -10.28 15.29 -8.00
C THR A 211 -10.60 16.70 -7.46
N GLN A 212 -9.65 17.63 -7.52
CA GLN A 212 -9.79 18.99 -6.99
C GLN A 212 -10.10 20.03 -8.07
N GLY A 213 -10.34 19.60 -9.31
CA GLY A 213 -10.58 20.51 -10.43
C GLY A 213 -9.35 21.33 -10.80
N ARG A 214 -8.15 20.83 -10.47
CA ARG A 214 -6.87 21.40 -10.91
C ARG A 214 -6.21 20.46 -11.92
N THR A 215 -5.35 21.02 -12.75
CA THR A 215 -4.49 20.23 -13.62
C THR A 215 -3.10 20.17 -12.98
N LEU A 216 -2.61 18.95 -12.77
CA LEU A 216 -1.20 18.74 -12.49
C LEU A 216 -0.44 19.00 -13.79
N LEU A 217 0.29 20.10 -13.85
CA LEU A 217 1.06 20.52 -15.01
C LEU A 217 2.35 19.73 -15.13
N GLU A 218 3.02 19.50 -14.00
CA GLU A 218 4.24 18.71 -13.91
C GLU A 218 4.30 17.98 -12.56
N SER A 219 4.81 16.74 -12.58
CA SER A 219 5.23 16.04 -11.38
C SER A 219 6.47 15.21 -11.68
N ARG A 220 7.48 15.31 -10.83
CA ARG A 220 8.72 14.55 -10.92
C ARG A 220 9.39 14.45 -9.56
N LEU A 221 10.29 13.48 -9.42
CA LEU A 221 11.27 13.51 -8.34
C LEU A 221 12.38 14.50 -8.71
N ASP A 222 12.75 15.36 -7.77
CA ASP A 222 13.82 16.33 -7.93
C ASP A 222 14.95 16.02 -6.96
N GLU A 223 16.10 15.60 -7.49
CA GLU A 223 17.31 15.30 -6.72
C GLU A 223 18.09 16.57 -6.35
N ARG A 224 17.84 17.69 -7.04
CA ARG A 224 18.56 18.96 -6.83
C ARG A 224 18.01 19.75 -5.66
N VAL A 225 16.74 19.53 -5.35
CA VAL A 225 16.02 20.16 -4.24
C VAL A 225 15.70 19.05 -3.27
N ALA A 226 16.71 18.69 -2.46
CA ALA A 226 16.65 17.61 -1.50
C ALA A 226 16.54 18.16 -0.08
N TRP A 227 15.72 17.54 0.77
CA TRP A 227 15.73 17.79 2.21
C TRP A 227 16.52 16.70 2.91
N LYS A 228 17.56 17.08 3.67
CA LYS A 228 18.47 16.14 4.36
C LYS A 228 19.01 15.00 3.47
N GLY A 229 19.25 15.29 2.19
CA GLY A 229 19.80 14.31 1.23
C GLY A 229 18.76 13.37 0.60
N ARG A 230 17.48 13.50 0.97
CA ARG A 230 16.36 12.78 0.35
C ARG A 230 15.80 13.57 -0.81
N ARG A 231 15.44 12.89 -1.90
CA ARG A 231 14.80 13.50 -3.06
C ARG A 231 13.45 14.05 -2.65
N SER A 232 12.99 15.09 -3.31
CA SER A 232 11.67 15.67 -3.03
C SER A 232 10.78 15.57 -4.26
N ALA A 233 9.49 15.39 -4.06
CA ALA A 233 8.54 15.47 -5.16
C ALA A 233 8.31 16.93 -5.54
N PHE A 234 8.66 17.27 -6.77
CA PHE A 234 8.25 18.50 -7.40
C PHE A 234 6.84 18.37 -7.93
N LEU A 235 6.02 19.38 -7.67
CA LEU A 235 4.67 19.51 -8.19
C LEU A 235 4.47 20.91 -8.75
N GLU A 236 4.03 20.97 -10.00
CA GLU A 236 3.49 22.17 -10.61
C GLU A 236 1.98 21.97 -10.81
N VAL A 237 1.19 22.76 -10.11
CA VAL A 237 -0.29 22.72 -10.21
C VAL A 237 -0.80 23.98 -10.87
N SER A 238 -1.77 23.83 -11.76
CA SER A 238 -2.44 24.97 -12.38
C SER A 238 -3.09 25.86 -11.33
N GLY A 239 -3.40 27.10 -11.71
CA GLY A 239 -4.33 27.94 -10.95
C GLY A 239 -5.70 27.27 -10.79
N PRO A 240 -6.52 27.74 -9.84
CA PRO A 240 -7.85 27.19 -9.60
C PRO A 240 -8.74 27.34 -10.83
N ALA A 241 -9.48 26.29 -11.19
CA ALA A 241 -10.46 26.36 -12.29
C ALA A 241 -11.69 27.21 -11.94
N ARG A 242 -11.93 27.46 -10.64
CA ARG A 242 -13.05 28.27 -10.13
C ARG A 242 -12.58 29.19 -9.00
N GLU A 243 -13.15 30.39 -8.96
CA GLU A 243 -12.96 31.33 -7.86
C GLU A 243 -13.34 30.66 -6.51
N GLY A 244 -12.50 30.85 -5.48
CA GLY A 244 -12.68 30.23 -4.15
C GLY A 244 -12.04 28.85 -3.96
N GLN A 245 -11.37 28.27 -4.96
CA GLN A 245 -10.65 27.00 -4.83
C GLN A 245 -9.14 27.19 -4.58
N SER A 246 -8.72 28.05 -3.66
CA SER A 246 -7.31 28.40 -3.40
C SER A 246 -6.53 27.33 -2.61
N TRP A 247 -6.75 26.04 -2.91
CA TRP A 247 -6.17 24.93 -2.14
C TRP A 247 -5.73 23.75 -3.02
N TYR A 248 -4.71 23.03 -2.53
CA TYR A 248 -4.23 21.74 -3.04
C TYR A 248 -4.19 20.73 -1.89
N ALA A 249 -5.00 19.68 -1.95
CA ALA A 249 -5.12 18.67 -0.91
C ALA A 249 -4.22 17.46 -1.18
N LEU A 250 -3.36 17.14 -0.22
CA LEU A 250 -2.55 15.93 -0.15
C LEU A 250 -3.36 14.84 0.56
N PRO A 251 -3.57 13.66 -0.04
CA PRO A 251 -4.24 12.56 0.65
C PRO A 251 -3.42 12.16 1.89
N THR A 252 -4.08 11.89 3.02
CA THR A 252 -3.38 11.56 4.28
C THR A 252 -4.05 10.40 5.02
N ARG A 253 -5.39 10.37 5.11
CA ARG A 253 -6.16 9.28 5.73
C ARG A 253 -5.60 8.77 7.07
N VAL A 254 -5.79 9.58 8.11
CA VAL A 254 -5.46 9.22 9.50
C VAL A 254 -6.74 9.20 10.33
N ALA A 255 -7.10 8.06 10.89
CA ALA A 255 -8.24 7.96 11.80
C ALA A 255 -8.03 8.86 13.03
N LEU A 256 -9.10 9.52 13.49
CA LEU A 256 -9.04 10.26 14.73
C LEU A 256 -8.82 9.30 15.91
N SER A 257 -7.83 9.63 16.74
CA SER A 257 -7.52 8.88 17.94
C SER A 257 -7.83 9.70 19.19
N ARG A 258 -8.09 9.01 20.29
CA ARG A 258 -8.11 9.60 21.65
C ARG A 258 -6.71 9.70 22.25
N LEU A 259 -5.73 9.08 21.61
CA LEU A 259 -4.34 9.17 22.03
C LEU A 259 -3.71 10.43 21.42
N PRO A 260 -2.88 11.19 22.16
CA PRO A 260 -2.19 12.35 21.62
C PRO A 260 -1.29 11.97 20.44
N PHE A 261 -1.35 12.75 19.36
CA PHE A 261 -0.46 12.64 18.21
C PHE A 261 -0.34 14.00 17.53
N ALA A 262 0.61 14.10 16.60
CA ALA A 262 0.83 15.30 15.81
C ALA A 262 1.22 14.93 14.37
N LEU A 263 1.11 15.90 13.46
CA LEU A 263 1.42 15.72 12.04
C LEU A 263 2.56 16.65 11.62
N ARG A 264 3.45 16.17 10.74
CA ARG A 264 4.51 16.99 10.13
C ARG A 264 4.43 16.94 8.63
N LEU A 265 4.70 18.09 8.01
CA LEU A 265 4.83 18.21 6.56
C LEU A 265 5.99 19.17 6.25
N TRP A 266 6.86 18.76 5.33
CA TRP A 266 7.95 19.57 4.81
C TRP A 266 7.60 20.04 3.41
N VAL A 267 7.57 21.36 3.23
CA VAL A 267 7.26 22.00 1.96
C VAL A 267 8.33 23.02 1.65
N ARG A 268 8.69 23.14 0.38
CA ARG A 268 9.43 24.28 -0.14
C ARG A 268 8.67 24.85 -1.32
N GLU A 269 8.62 26.17 -1.41
CA GLU A 269 7.98 26.85 -2.54
C GLU A 269 9.00 27.50 -3.46
N GLU A 270 8.67 27.63 -4.75
CA GLU A 270 9.55 28.35 -5.67
C GLU A 270 9.53 29.86 -5.40
N HIS A 271 8.37 30.38 -5.00
CA HIS A 271 8.16 31.76 -4.62
C HIS A 271 7.62 31.77 -3.21
N ALA A 272 8.27 32.53 -2.31
CA ALA A 272 7.83 32.66 -0.94
C ALA A 272 6.42 33.29 -0.90
N SER A 273 5.40 32.43 -0.80
CA SER A 273 4.04 32.83 -0.51
C SER A 273 3.73 32.48 0.94
N SER A 274 2.70 33.11 1.53
CA SER A 274 2.28 32.79 2.90
C SER A 274 1.53 31.46 2.92
N THR A 275 2.24 30.35 2.71
CA THR A 275 1.61 29.05 2.64
C THR A 275 1.08 28.63 3.98
N SER A 276 -0.22 28.37 3.99
CA SER A 276 -0.94 27.88 5.15
C SER A 276 -1.36 26.45 4.89
N VAL A 277 -1.19 25.60 5.89
CA VAL A 277 -1.72 24.24 5.87
C VAL A 277 -3.05 24.20 6.60
N ARG A 278 -4.01 23.47 6.03
CA ARG A 278 -5.30 23.16 6.64
C ARG A 278 -5.51 21.65 6.70
N LEU A 279 -6.29 21.20 7.66
CA LEU A 279 -6.71 19.82 7.75
C LEU A 279 -8.15 19.67 7.28
N ALA A 280 -8.40 18.67 6.46
CA ALA A 280 -9.75 18.26 6.06
C ALA A 280 -10.14 16.98 6.80
N TYR A 281 -11.38 16.93 7.28
CA TYR A 281 -11.95 15.82 8.04
C TYR A 281 -13.20 15.29 7.33
N TRP A 282 -13.42 13.99 7.46
CA TRP A 282 -14.66 13.32 7.04
C TRP A 282 -15.18 12.43 8.17
N PHE A 283 -16.48 12.50 8.42
CA PHE A 283 -17.19 11.71 9.42
C PHE A 283 -18.19 10.80 8.69
N GLU A 284 -17.93 9.50 8.69
CA GLU A 284 -18.63 8.54 7.82
C GLU A 284 -20.13 8.43 8.16
N THR A 285 -20.47 8.27 9.44
CA THR A 285 -21.85 8.09 9.94
C THR A 285 -22.70 9.33 9.70
N ALA A 286 -22.10 10.51 9.82
CA ALA A 286 -22.79 11.79 9.62
C ALA A 286 -22.82 12.23 8.16
N HIS A 287 -22.01 11.61 7.29
CA HIS A 287 -21.70 12.10 5.94
C HIS A 287 -21.34 13.61 5.93
N ALA A 288 -20.55 14.02 6.93
CA ALA A 288 -20.21 15.41 7.16
C ALA A 288 -18.71 15.65 6.95
N SER A 289 -18.37 16.83 6.43
CA SER A 289 -17.00 17.30 6.33
C SER A 289 -16.74 18.44 7.30
N ALA A 290 -15.50 18.56 7.76
CA ALA A 290 -15.04 19.70 8.53
C ALA A 290 -13.63 20.09 8.08
N GLY A 291 -13.21 21.29 8.45
CA GLY A 291 -11.86 21.77 8.20
C GLY A 291 -11.31 22.57 9.37
N THR A 292 -9.99 22.55 9.52
CA THR A 292 -9.29 23.43 10.45
C THR A 292 -8.13 24.11 9.77
N VAL A 293 -7.99 25.41 10.02
CA VAL A 293 -6.81 26.19 9.61
C VAL A 293 -5.79 26.12 10.75
N ASP A 294 -4.52 26.26 10.37
CA ASP A 294 -3.36 26.47 11.25
C ASP A 294 -2.59 25.21 11.67
N GLY A 295 -1.29 25.28 11.38
CA GLY A 295 -0.20 24.70 12.16
C GLY A 295 0.92 25.74 12.20
N PRO A 296 1.67 25.85 13.31
CA PRO A 296 2.85 26.70 13.35
C PRO A 296 3.84 26.26 12.26
N THR A 297 4.32 27.23 11.49
CA THR A 297 5.38 27.03 10.51
C THR A 297 6.73 27.34 11.14
N ARG A 298 7.71 26.46 10.95
CA ARG A 298 9.11 26.70 11.29
C ARG A 298 9.93 26.75 10.01
N GLU A 299 10.58 27.88 9.77
CA GLU A 299 11.56 28.00 8.67
C GLU A 299 12.79 27.12 8.98
N LEU A 300 13.20 26.31 8.01
CA LEU A 300 14.30 25.37 8.12
C LEU A 300 15.56 25.81 7.35
N GLY A 301 15.48 26.91 6.60
CA GLY A 301 16.52 27.39 5.68
C GLY A 301 16.32 26.91 4.24
N ASP A 302 17.01 27.55 3.28
CA ASP A 302 16.94 27.24 1.83
C ASP A 302 15.51 27.24 1.23
N GLY A 303 14.61 28.00 1.85
CA GLY A 303 13.19 28.07 1.46
C GLY A 303 12.34 26.88 1.92
N TRP A 304 12.88 25.98 2.75
CA TRP A 304 12.11 24.90 3.36
C TRP A 304 11.36 25.37 4.60
N GLU A 305 10.12 24.92 4.70
CA GLU A 305 9.21 25.15 5.80
C GLU A 305 8.76 23.80 6.38
N LEU A 306 8.74 23.72 7.71
CA LEU A 306 8.13 22.63 8.44
C LEU A 306 6.81 23.10 9.03
N PHE A 307 5.72 22.46 8.64
CA PHE A 307 4.44 22.57 9.31
C PHE A 307 4.35 21.51 10.40
N ASP A 308 4.43 21.93 11.66
CA ASP A 308 4.35 21.04 12.83
C ASP A 308 2.99 21.19 13.53
N ILE A 309 2.03 20.33 13.18
CA ILE A 309 0.64 20.43 13.61
C ILE A 309 0.44 19.59 14.88
N ARG A 310 0.64 20.22 16.05
CA ARG A 310 0.42 19.63 17.38
C ARG A 310 -0.95 20.03 17.92
N ARG A 311 -1.90 19.10 18.01
CA ARG A 311 -3.27 19.36 18.48
C ARG A 311 -3.85 18.15 19.19
N ASP A 312 -4.85 18.38 20.03
CA ASP A 312 -5.75 17.32 20.45
C ASP A 312 -6.85 17.12 19.40
N PHE A 313 -6.50 16.45 18.30
CA PHE A 313 -7.43 16.23 17.18
C PHE A 313 -8.71 15.52 17.62
N GLY A 314 -8.61 14.60 18.59
CA GLY A 314 -9.73 13.81 19.08
C GLY A 314 -10.69 14.64 19.92
N ASP A 315 -10.18 15.43 20.87
CA ASP A 315 -11.02 16.26 21.74
C ASP A 315 -11.61 17.46 20.97
N GLU A 316 -10.82 18.14 20.14
CA GLU A 316 -11.31 19.26 19.32
C GLU A 316 -12.48 18.85 18.42
N ARG A 317 -12.35 17.69 17.76
CA ARG A 317 -13.40 17.19 16.88
C ARG A 317 -14.56 16.57 17.65
N ARG A 318 -14.36 16.11 18.89
CA ARG A 318 -15.44 15.63 19.76
C ARG A 318 -16.38 16.77 20.11
N GLU A 319 -15.86 17.92 20.55
CA GLU A 319 -16.70 19.08 20.88
C GLU A 319 -17.55 19.53 19.68
N TRP A 320 -16.95 19.53 18.49
CA TRP A 320 -17.67 19.82 17.25
C TRP A 320 -18.74 18.76 16.95
N ALA A 321 -18.38 17.48 16.98
CA ALA A 321 -19.28 16.38 16.66
C ALA A 321 -20.46 16.29 17.65
N GLU A 322 -20.22 16.53 18.95
CA GLU A 322 -21.26 16.61 19.97
C GLU A 322 -22.25 17.74 19.71
N LYS A 323 -21.76 18.92 19.31
CA LYS A 323 -22.60 20.06 18.94
C LYS A 323 -23.47 19.77 17.71
N GLU A 324 -22.93 19.05 16.74
CA GLU A 324 -23.62 18.70 15.48
C GLU A 324 -24.42 17.38 15.56
N GLY A 325 -24.35 16.67 16.69
CA GLY A 325 -25.19 15.50 16.99
C GLY A 325 -24.72 14.16 16.42
N TYR A 326 -23.42 13.97 16.19
CA TYR A 326 -22.85 12.70 15.68
C TYR A 326 -21.60 12.25 16.45
N PRO A 327 -21.21 10.96 16.40
CA PRO A 327 -20.03 10.47 17.09
C PRO A 327 -18.73 10.92 16.41
N VAL A 328 -17.66 11.10 17.18
CA VAL A 328 -16.30 11.39 16.66
C VAL A 328 -15.53 10.13 16.25
N ALA A 329 -16.01 8.94 16.67
CA ALA A 329 -15.25 7.68 16.61
C ALA A 329 -14.95 7.18 15.20
N ASP A 330 -15.62 7.72 14.18
CA ASP A 330 -15.44 7.41 12.76
C ASP A 330 -14.87 8.60 11.97
N GLY A 331 -14.43 9.65 12.66
CA GLY A 331 -13.78 10.78 12.03
C GLY A 331 -12.41 10.40 11.50
N THR A 332 -12.08 10.87 10.30
CA THR A 332 -10.78 10.65 9.65
C THR A 332 -10.25 11.97 9.12
N ILE A 333 -8.98 12.28 9.38
CA ILE A 333 -8.23 13.31 8.67
C ILE A 333 -8.00 12.79 7.24
N THR A 334 -8.73 13.32 6.28
CA THR A 334 -8.68 12.84 4.89
C THR A 334 -7.55 13.49 4.11
N SER A 335 -7.21 14.73 4.41
CA SER A 335 -6.18 15.47 3.66
C SER A 335 -5.50 16.58 4.45
N LEU A 336 -4.23 16.81 4.12
CA LEU A 336 -3.49 18.04 4.39
C LEU A 336 -3.61 18.97 3.20
N VAL A 337 -4.12 20.17 3.40
CA VAL A 337 -4.47 21.10 2.33
C VAL A 337 -3.51 22.27 2.35
N LEU A 338 -2.72 22.43 1.28
CA LEU A 338 -1.87 23.60 1.04
C LEU A 338 -2.73 24.71 0.45
N ALA A 339 -2.69 25.92 1.03
CA ALA A 339 -3.18 27.10 0.35
C ALA A 339 -2.28 27.41 -0.85
N VAL A 340 -2.89 27.76 -1.98
CA VAL A 340 -2.18 28.04 -3.23
C VAL A 340 -2.79 29.27 -3.90
N GLU A 341 -1.96 30.10 -4.52
CA GLU A 341 -2.37 31.37 -5.11
C GLU A 341 -3.16 31.18 -6.42
N GLY A 342 -3.69 32.29 -6.96
CA GLY A 342 -4.51 32.30 -8.19
C GLY A 342 -3.77 31.90 -9.47
N GLY A 343 -2.43 31.86 -9.45
CA GLY A 343 -1.58 31.44 -10.58
C GLY A 343 -1.22 29.95 -10.57
N ALA A 344 -0.32 29.54 -11.46
CA ALA A 344 0.34 28.24 -11.33
C ALA A 344 1.26 28.28 -10.09
N ASN A 345 1.23 27.21 -9.29
CA ASN A 345 2.00 27.11 -8.05
C ASN A 345 2.97 25.95 -8.18
N ARG A 346 4.18 26.15 -7.65
CA ARG A 346 5.27 25.19 -7.71
C ARG A 346 5.84 24.98 -6.32
N PHE A 347 5.80 23.74 -5.88
CA PHE A 347 6.28 23.35 -4.57
C PHE A 347 6.99 22.00 -4.62
N TRP A 348 7.92 21.82 -3.69
CA TRP A 348 8.60 20.58 -3.40
C TRP A 348 8.06 20.04 -2.08
N LEU A 349 7.75 18.74 -2.07
CA LEU A 349 7.29 18.02 -0.88
C LEU A 349 8.28 16.91 -0.57
N ASP A 350 8.66 16.76 0.69
CA ASP A 350 9.47 15.62 1.15
C ASP A 350 8.56 14.47 1.59
N ARG A 351 7.84 14.65 2.71
CA ARG A 351 6.95 13.63 3.26
C ARG A 351 5.92 14.19 4.22
N VAL A 352 4.91 13.36 4.52
CA VAL A 352 3.96 13.58 5.61
C VAL A 352 4.21 12.55 6.70
N GLU A 353 4.31 12.98 7.94
CA GLU A 353 4.50 12.10 9.09
C GLU A 353 3.36 12.22 10.10
N VAL A 354 3.06 11.11 10.77
CA VAL A 354 2.40 11.07 12.08
C VAL A 354 3.45 10.77 13.12
N TYR A 355 3.46 11.53 14.22
CA TYR A 355 4.42 11.33 15.28
C TYR A 355 3.80 11.49 16.66
N LEU A 356 4.49 10.94 17.67
CA LEU A 356 4.10 11.04 19.06
C LEU A 356 4.95 12.13 19.72
N PRO A 357 4.36 13.29 20.07
CA PRO A 357 5.11 14.34 20.75
C PRO A 357 5.55 13.89 22.14
N ASP A 358 6.72 14.36 22.58
CA ASP A 358 7.27 14.07 23.90
C ASP A 358 6.45 14.71 25.02
N ASN A 359 5.38 14.05 25.48
CA ASN A 359 4.60 14.29 26.72
C ASN A 359 4.24 15.75 27.11
N GLU A 360 4.53 16.75 26.30
CA GLU A 360 3.92 18.05 26.37
C GLU A 360 2.47 17.80 26.02
N LYS A 361 1.59 17.97 27.03
CA LYS A 361 0.16 18.05 26.75
C LYS A 361 -0.01 18.99 25.56
N PRO A 362 -0.77 18.61 24.53
CA PRO A 362 -1.10 19.55 23.47
C PRO A 362 -1.62 20.83 24.13
N MET A 363 -0.97 21.97 23.84
CA MET A 363 -1.31 23.26 24.43
C MET A 363 -2.70 23.72 24.02
#